data_AF-A0A9N9WJC2-F1
#
_entry.id   AF-A0A9N9WJC2-F1
#
_cell.length_a   1.000
_cell.length_b   1.000
_cell.length_c   1.000
_cell.angle_alpha   90.00
_cell.angle_beta   90.00
_cell.angle_gamma   90.00
#
_symmetry.space_group_name_H-M   'P 1'
#
loop_
_entity.id
_entity.type
_entity.pdbx_description
1 polymer ?
#
loop_
_entity_poly.entity_id
_entity_poly.type
_entity_poly.pdbx_seq_one_letter_code
_entity_poly.pdbx_strand_id
1 'polypeptide(L)'
;MNPNKQVEIACNQLAADPKLKDGFNAIGFSQGSQFLRALVQRCGDQLSIKNLISLGGQHQGVYGIPHCGALKHKPCDYVRKLINHAAYTE
;
A
#
# COMPACT_ATOMS: atom_id res chain seq x y z
N MET A 1 9.90 -1.89 8.80
CA MET A 1 9.56 -3.19 8.18
C MET A 1 9.21 -2.97 6.72
N ASN A 2 9.87 -3.66 5.79
CA ASN A 2 9.63 -3.53 4.35
C ASN A 2 8.16 -3.91 3.99
N PRO A 3 7.47 -3.16 3.11
CA PRO A 3 6.09 -3.46 2.70
C PRO A 3 5.89 -4.86 2.11
N ASN A 4 6.89 -5.44 1.43
CA ASN A 4 6.81 -6.80 0.91
C ASN A 4 6.58 -7.84 2.01
N LYS A 5 7.25 -7.65 3.17
CA LYS A 5 7.08 -8.51 4.34
C LYS A 5 5.70 -8.33 4.98
N GLN A 6 5.14 -7.12 4.95
CA GLN A 6 3.78 -6.88 5.43
C GLN A 6 2.74 -7.59 4.57
N VAL A 7 2.91 -7.53 3.24
CA VAL A 7 2.04 -8.24 2.29
C VAL A 7 2.13 -9.75 2.51
N GLU A 8 3.33 -10.31 2.66
CA GLU A 8 3.53 -11.73 2.94
C GLU A 8 2.87 -12.17 4.27
N ILE A 9 3.06 -11.40 5.35
CA ILE A 9 2.43 -11.69 6.65
C ILE A 9 0.91 -11.68 6.52
N ALA A 10 0.34 -10.65 5.87
CA ALA A 10 -1.11 -10.54 5.69
C ALA A 10 -1.66 -11.65 4.81
N CYS A 11 -0.95 -12.02 3.74
CA CYS A 11 -1.29 -13.13 2.85
C CYS A 11 -1.46 -14.44 3.64
N ASN A 12 -0.45 -14.81 4.43
CA ASN A 12 -0.45 -16.03 5.23
C ASN A 12 -1.55 -16.01 6.30
N GLN A 13 -1.74 -14.87 6.97
CA GLN A 13 -2.78 -14.73 8.00
C GLN A 13 -4.19 -14.90 7.42
N LEU A 14 -4.48 -14.25 6.29
CA LEU A 14 -5.80 -14.31 5.66
C LEU A 14 -6.06 -15.70 5.06
N ALA A 15 -5.05 -16.35 4.48
CA ALA A 15 -5.19 -17.70 3.90
C ALA A 15 -5.43 -18.76 4.98
N ALA A 16 -4.92 -18.54 6.19
CA ALA A 16 -5.12 -19.43 7.33
C ALA A 16 -6.52 -19.29 7.98
N ASP A 17 -7.28 -18.22 7.69
CA ASP A 17 -8.59 -18.02 8.30
C ASP A 17 -9.69 -18.82 7.57
N PRO A 18 -10.27 -19.86 8.21
CA PRO A 18 -11.31 -20.66 7.59
C PRO A 18 -12.58 -19.88 7.22
N LYS A 19 -12.85 -18.73 7.86
CA LYS A 19 -14.01 -17.89 7.57
C LYS A 19 -13.88 -17.14 6.24
N LEU A 20 -12.67 -17.03 5.70
CA LEU A 20 -12.38 -16.30 4.47
C LEU A 20 -12.28 -17.23 3.24
N LYS A 21 -12.37 -18.55 3.42
CA LYS A 21 -12.19 -19.56 2.36
C LYS A 21 -13.17 -19.42 1.20
N ASP A 22 -14.43 -19.06 1.49
CA ASP A 22 -15.46 -18.86 0.46
C ASP A 22 -15.39 -17.46 -0.19
N GLY A 23 -14.32 -16.73 0.09
CA GLY A 23 -13.99 -15.43 -0.44
C GLY A 23 -14.69 -14.26 0.25
N PHE A 24 -14.03 -13.11 0.23
CA PHE A 24 -14.38 -11.94 1.03
C PHE A 24 -14.20 -10.64 0.24
N ASN A 25 -14.83 -9.56 0.72
CA ASN A 25 -14.57 -8.21 0.21
C ASN A 25 -13.48 -7.55 1.06
N ALA A 26 -12.69 -6.68 0.43
CA ALA A 26 -11.59 -5.98 1.06
C ALA A 26 -11.80 -4.47 0.95
N ILE A 27 -11.65 -3.74 2.05
CA ILE A 27 -11.75 -2.27 2.08
C ILE A 27 -10.41 -1.71 2.59
N GLY A 28 -9.72 -0.96 1.73
CA GLY A 28 -8.44 -0.35 2.05
C GLY A 28 -8.57 1.14 2.28
N PHE A 29 -7.95 1.65 3.35
CA PHE A 29 -7.89 3.08 3.66
C PHE A 29 -6.46 3.58 3.47
N SER A 30 -6.31 4.75 2.83
CA SER A 30 -5.00 5.37 2.59
C SER A 30 -4.01 4.34 2.00
N GLN A 31 -2.83 4.17 2.59
CA GLN A 31 -1.83 3.23 2.07
C GLN A 31 -2.29 1.76 2.06
N GLY A 32 -3.25 1.40 2.91
CA GLY A 32 -3.82 0.05 2.96
C GLY A 32 -4.45 -0.36 1.63
N SER A 33 -4.92 0.60 0.82
CA SER A 33 -5.48 0.33 -0.50
C SER A 33 -4.49 -0.35 -1.44
N GLN A 34 -3.28 0.21 -1.59
CA GLN A 34 -2.28 -0.41 -2.45
C GLN A 34 -1.68 -1.68 -1.85
N PHE A 35 -1.75 -1.85 -0.53
CA PHE A 35 -1.37 -3.10 0.12
C PHE A 35 -2.37 -4.22 -0.16
N LEU A 36 -3.68 -3.95 -0.05
CA LEU A 36 -4.71 -4.92 -0.44
C LEU A 36 -4.69 -5.20 -1.94
N ARG A 37 -4.40 -4.20 -2.78
CA ARG A 37 -4.12 -4.43 -4.21
C ARG A 37 -2.95 -5.39 -4.41
N ALA A 38 -1.88 -5.26 -3.61
CA ALA A 38 -0.76 -6.20 -3.66
C ALA A 38 -1.17 -7.63 -3.26
N LEU A 39 -2.07 -7.79 -2.28
CA LEU A 39 -2.62 -9.12 -1.95
C LEU A 39 -3.41 -9.72 -3.10
N VAL A 40 -4.29 -8.93 -3.74
CA VAL A 40 -5.03 -9.38 -4.94
C VAL A 40 -4.07 -9.87 -6.03
N GLN A 41 -2.96 -9.15 -6.26
CA GLN A 41 -2.02 -9.47 -7.33
C GLN A 41 -1.03 -10.59 -6.99
N ARG A 42 -0.66 -10.76 -5.72
CA ARG A 42 0.43 -11.66 -5.30
C ARG A 42 -0.03 -12.92 -4.57
N CYS A 43 -1.25 -12.93 -4.08
CA CYS A 43 -1.83 -14.00 -3.27
C CYS A 43 -3.16 -14.51 -3.83
N GLY A 44 -3.48 -14.18 -5.09
CA GLY A 44 -4.77 -14.55 -5.70
C GLY A 44 -4.97 -16.05 -5.89
N ASP A 45 -3.90 -16.84 -5.82
CA ASP A 45 -3.93 -18.31 -5.77
C ASP A 45 -4.38 -18.85 -4.40
N GLN A 46 -4.14 -18.09 -3.33
CA GLN A 46 -4.46 -18.47 -1.95
C GLN A 46 -5.72 -17.78 -1.40
N LEU A 47 -6.03 -16.58 -1.91
CA LEU A 47 -7.09 -15.71 -1.42
C LEU A 47 -8.12 -15.45 -2.50
N SER A 48 -9.40 -15.59 -2.14
CA SER A 48 -10.53 -15.20 -3.00
C SER A 48 -11.08 -13.83 -2.59
N ILE A 49 -10.45 -12.76 -3.08
CA ILE A 49 -10.94 -11.39 -2.86
C ILE A 49 -11.96 -11.05 -3.95
N LYS A 50 -13.22 -10.86 -3.56
CA LYS A 50 -14.35 -10.62 -4.47
C LYS A 50 -14.38 -9.18 -4.98
N ASN A 51 -14.33 -8.22 -4.06
CA ASN A 51 -14.29 -6.80 -4.37
C ASN A 51 -13.20 -6.12 -3.55
N LEU A 52 -12.43 -5.25 -4.18
CA LEU A 52 -11.51 -4.33 -3.50
C LEU A 52 -12.07 -2.91 -3.59
N ILE A 53 -12.41 -2.34 -2.44
CA ILE A 53 -12.83 -0.94 -2.31
C ILE A 53 -11.64 -0.13 -1.78
N SER A 54 -11.17 0.84 -2.56
CA SER A 54 -10.12 1.76 -2.14
C SER A 54 -10.70 3.09 -1.68
N LEU A 55 -10.34 3.51 -0.48
CA LEU A 55 -10.73 4.79 0.10
C LEU A 55 -9.48 5.65 0.29
N GLY A 56 -9.26 6.57 -0.65
CA GLY A 56 -8.12 7.49 -0.64
C GLY A 56 -6.76 6.82 -0.91
N GLY A 57 -6.74 5.71 -1.63
CA GLY A 57 -5.53 4.95 -1.95
C GLY A 57 -4.57 5.66 -2.89
N GLN A 58 -3.27 5.42 -2.74
CA GLN A 58 -2.22 6.02 -3.55
C GLN A 58 -1.67 5.01 -4.56
N HIS A 59 -2.49 4.59 -5.51
CA HIS A 59 -2.11 3.51 -6.44
C HIS A 59 -0.94 3.85 -7.37
N GLN A 60 -0.72 5.13 -7.63
CA GLN A 60 0.42 5.68 -8.39
C GLN A 60 1.51 6.27 -7.48
N GLY A 61 1.51 5.90 -6.19
CA GLY A 61 2.42 6.46 -5.21
C GLY A 61 2.09 7.90 -4.85
N VAL A 62 3.08 8.59 -4.27
CA VAL A 62 2.97 9.97 -3.80
C VAL A 62 4.18 10.78 -4.25
N TYR A 63 3.99 12.07 -4.49
CA TYR A 63 5.06 12.99 -4.82
C TYR A 63 4.96 14.25 -3.96
N GLY A 64 5.36 14.15 -2.71
CA GLY A 64 5.35 15.28 -1.79
C GLY A 64 5.10 14.88 -0.35
N ILE A 65 5.17 15.89 0.52
CA ILE A 65 4.95 15.76 1.95
C ILE A 65 3.67 16.51 2.28
N PRO A 66 2.75 15.92 3.07
CA PRO A 66 1.52 16.60 3.48
C PRO A 66 1.80 17.98 4.05
N HIS A 67 1.00 18.97 3.66
CA HIS A 67 1.13 20.37 4.11
C HIS A 67 2.49 21.04 3.82
N CYS A 68 3.34 20.45 2.97
CA CYS A 68 4.61 21.03 2.54
C CYS A 68 4.60 21.26 1.02
N GLY A 69 4.24 22.47 0.60
CA GLY A 69 4.14 22.83 -0.82
C GLY A 69 5.51 22.93 -1.49
N ALA A 70 6.01 21.83 -2.08
CA ALA A 70 7.32 21.79 -2.75
C ALA A 70 7.45 22.83 -3.88
N LEU A 71 6.37 23.16 -4.58
CA LEU A 71 6.38 24.19 -5.63
C LEU A 71 6.46 25.63 -5.09
N LYS A 72 6.10 25.83 -3.82
CA LYS A 72 6.01 27.17 -3.19
C LYS A 72 7.15 27.44 -2.22
N HIS A 73 7.72 26.39 -1.62
CA HIS A 73 8.71 26.52 -0.55
C HIS A 73 9.96 25.68 -0.86
N LYS A 74 11.10 26.35 -1.06
CA LYS A 74 12.40 25.70 -1.32
C LYS A 74 12.79 24.63 -0.28
N PRO A 75 12.57 24.85 1.04
CA PRO A 75 12.85 23.80 2.03
C PRO A 75 12.01 22.54 1.79
N CYS A 76 10.73 22.67 1.45
CA CYS A 76 9.86 21.53 1.14
C CYS A 76 10.35 20.75 -0.09
N ASP A 77 10.79 21.44 -1.14
CA ASP A 77 11.34 20.79 -2.34
C ASP A 77 12.64 20.04 -2.03
N TYR A 78 13.50 20.63 -1.19
CA TYR A 78 14.73 19.98 -0.74
C TYR A 78 14.44 18.68 0.02
N VAL A 79 13.53 18.72 1.00
CA VAL A 79 13.14 17.50 1.75
C VAL A 79 12.49 16.48 0.81
N ARG A 80 11.62 16.91 -0.11
CA ARG A 80 11.02 16.03 -1.14
C ARG A 80 12.10 15.31 -1.96
N LYS A 81 13.12 16.03 -2.43
CA LYS A 81 14.24 15.45 -3.21
C LYS A 81 15.03 14.44 -2.37
N LEU A 82 15.32 14.76 -1.11
CA LEU A 82 16.01 13.85 -0.19
C LEU A 82 15.22 12.56 0.04
N ILE A 83 13.92 12.67 0.35
CA ILE A 83 13.06 11.49 0.57
C ILE A 83 12.96 10.66 -0.71
N ASN A 84 12.81 11.30 -1.87
CA ASN A 84 12.76 10.60 -3.14
C ASN A 84 14.06 9.82 -3.42
N HIS A 85 15.22 10.34 -3.04
CA HIS A 85 16.47 9.59 -3.14
C HIS A 85 16.51 8.44 -2.13
N ALA A 86 16.24 8.73 -0.86
CA ALA A 86 16.29 7.75 0.23
C ALA A 86 15.31 6.58 0.08
N ALA A 87 14.18 6.78 -0.62
CA ALA A 87 13.18 5.74 -0.85
C ALA A 87 13.67 4.59 -1.76
N TYR A 88 14.72 4.81 -2.55
CA TYR A 88 15.26 3.83 -3.50
C TYR A 88 16.74 3.50 -3.25
N THR A 89 17.30 3.99 -2.15
CA THR A 89 18.59 3.53 -1.64
C THR A 89 18.36 2.33 -0.73
N GLU A 90 19.07 1.24 -1.02
CA GLU A 90 19.08 0.00 -0.21
C GLU A 90 19.70 0.22 1.18
#